data_AF-A0A368X5E3-F1
#
_entry.id   AF-A0A368X5E3-F1
#
_cell.length_a   1.000
_cell.length_b   1.000
_cell.length_c   1.000
_cell.angle_alpha   90.00
_cell.angle_beta   90.00
_cell.angle_gamma   90.00
#
_symmetry.space_group_name_H-M   'P 1'
#
loop_
_entity.id
_entity.type
_entity.pdbx_description
1 polymer ?
#
loop_
_entity_poly.entity_id
_entity_poly.type
_entity_poly.pdbx_seq_one_letter_code
_entity_poly.pdbx_strand_id
1 'polypeptide(L)'
;MKNIVIGILWAGLCGSVAAAQLDYPEREGRFLERAEEGWFWYEEIPEEETPPEPPEQATPQSPVETLSTPKKAQPESKPAPPAPTGQAPAPMSAEWFRQNISKYKDMAWENPTPENISAFLYVQKMALNRSAQFAEVWQQVVATDPMLDANSTAPTTTSPTLRLRAETKKARKDLLTRIKEQVGLIYFFNGSQYSQEQARTIDNIQKLYGIEVLAVSTDGTRLPDDFLAKVVMDEGQSKVMGVRQVPATFVAFNDNTTKPIGVGMFARPLLEDRILLVSQMHGAISDEEYLASQFQLKREEDLIAAVAPVAMSESETNDVQNTDGFIPPKQLLRIIKQETSK
;
A
#
# COMPACT_ATOMS: atom_id res chain seq x y z
N MET A 1 -20.28 -34.84 -62.28
CA MET A 1 -21.73 -34.80 -61.98
C MET A 1 -22.07 -35.90 -60.98
N LYS A 2 -22.26 -35.54 -59.72
CA LYS A 2 -23.39 -35.92 -58.83
C LYS A 2 -23.05 -35.45 -57.41
N ASN A 3 -23.67 -34.33 -57.07
CA ASN A 3 -23.69 -33.72 -55.75
C ASN A 3 -24.45 -34.64 -54.78
N ILE A 4 -23.94 -34.80 -53.56
CA ILE A 4 -24.75 -35.25 -52.43
C ILE A 4 -24.65 -34.17 -51.36
N VAL A 5 -25.76 -33.45 -51.24
CA VAL A 5 -26.08 -32.50 -50.18
C VAL A 5 -26.66 -33.32 -49.03
N ILE A 6 -26.08 -33.23 -47.84
CA ILE A 6 -26.72 -33.67 -46.60
C ILE A 6 -26.78 -32.45 -45.69
N GLY A 7 -27.98 -31.86 -45.61
CA GLY A 7 -28.32 -30.91 -44.57
C GLY A 7 -28.81 -31.67 -43.34
N ILE A 8 -28.36 -31.26 -42.16
CA ILE A 8 -29.01 -31.58 -40.90
C ILE A 8 -29.16 -30.26 -40.13
N LEU A 9 -30.42 -29.98 -39.82
CA LEU A 9 -30.94 -28.82 -39.11
C LEU A 9 -31.12 -29.19 -37.62
N TRP A 10 -30.54 -28.35 -36.75
CA TRP A 10 -31.00 -27.91 -35.42
C TRP A 10 -31.46 -28.90 -34.33
N ALA A 11 -30.82 -28.80 -33.17
CA ALA A 11 -31.49 -28.46 -31.90
C ALA A 11 -30.48 -27.89 -30.91
N GLY A 12 -30.63 -26.61 -30.56
CA GLY A 12 -29.84 -25.95 -29.53
C GLY A 12 -30.29 -26.38 -28.13
N LEU A 13 -29.32 -26.58 -27.25
CA LEU A 13 -29.48 -26.44 -25.81
C LEU A 13 -28.29 -25.62 -25.30
N CYS A 14 -28.41 -24.30 -25.38
CA CYS A 14 -27.53 -23.41 -24.62
C CYS A 14 -27.95 -23.53 -23.15
N GLY A 15 -27.18 -24.29 -22.37
CA GLY A 15 -27.20 -24.15 -20.93
C GLY A 15 -26.58 -22.80 -20.57
N SER A 16 -27.42 -21.81 -20.30
CA SER A 16 -27.00 -20.52 -19.76
C SER A 16 -26.46 -20.75 -18.35
N VAL A 17 -25.14 -20.87 -18.21
CA VAL A 17 -24.50 -20.64 -16.92
C VAL A 17 -24.63 -19.14 -16.68
N ALA A 18 -25.58 -18.76 -15.82
CA ALA A 18 -25.69 -17.40 -15.32
C ALA A 18 -24.37 -17.09 -14.59
N ALA A 19 -23.47 -16.39 -15.28
CA ALA A 19 -22.48 -15.60 -14.60
C ALA A 19 -23.26 -14.68 -13.67
N ALA A 20 -22.92 -14.68 -12.38
CA ALA A 20 -23.36 -13.65 -11.46
C ALA A 20 -22.74 -12.34 -11.98
N GLN A 21 -23.45 -11.69 -12.89
CA GLN A 21 -23.23 -10.30 -13.23
C GLN A 21 -23.41 -9.55 -11.92
N LEU A 22 -22.34 -8.94 -11.40
CA LEU A 22 -22.47 -7.94 -10.36
C LEU A 22 -23.26 -6.79 -10.98
N ASP A 23 -24.57 -6.82 -10.75
CA ASP A 23 -25.52 -5.87 -11.29
C ASP A 23 -25.34 -4.57 -10.50
N TYR A 24 -24.41 -3.74 -10.98
CA TYR A 24 -24.36 -2.36 -10.54
C TYR A 24 -25.60 -1.69 -11.12
N PRO A 25 -26.46 -1.05 -10.30
CA PRO A 25 -27.65 -0.40 -10.84
C PRO A 25 -27.23 0.58 -11.93
N GLU A 26 -27.83 0.47 -13.12
CA GLU A 26 -27.61 1.42 -14.21
C GLU A 26 -27.96 2.82 -13.70
N ARG A 27 -26.94 3.68 -13.51
CA ARG A 27 -27.12 5.05 -13.04
C ARG A 27 -27.17 5.99 -14.25
N GLU A 28 -28.31 6.62 -14.50
CA GLU A 28 -28.48 7.56 -15.60
C GLU A 28 -27.69 8.88 -15.38
N GLY A 29 -27.11 9.44 -16.44
CA GLY A 29 -26.51 10.79 -16.44
C GLY A 29 -24.98 10.87 -16.37
N ARG A 30 -24.41 12.01 -16.79
CA ARG A 30 -22.95 12.22 -16.82
C ARG A 30 -22.43 12.48 -15.40
N PHE A 31 -21.24 11.96 -15.08
CA PHE A 31 -20.62 12.05 -13.75
C PHE A 31 -20.60 13.47 -13.13
N LEU A 32 -20.46 14.51 -13.95
CA LEU A 32 -20.40 15.92 -13.52
C LEU A 32 -21.75 16.50 -13.09
N GLU A 33 -22.86 15.90 -13.51
CA GLU A 33 -24.23 16.32 -13.16
C GLU A 33 -24.67 15.75 -11.80
N ARG A 34 -23.90 14.79 -11.26
CA ARG A 34 -24.17 14.06 -10.02
C ARG A 34 -23.29 14.51 -8.85
N ALA A 35 -22.83 15.77 -8.86
CA ALA A 35 -21.90 16.31 -7.87
C ALA A 35 -22.47 16.41 -6.43
N GLU A 36 -23.79 16.28 -6.27
CA GLU A 36 -24.47 16.26 -4.96
C GLU A 36 -24.54 14.83 -4.35
N GLU A 37 -24.23 13.80 -5.12
CA GLU A 37 -24.09 12.42 -4.65
C GLU A 37 -22.67 12.26 -4.08
N GLY A 38 -22.51 12.53 -2.79
CA GLY A 38 -21.24 12.40 -2.07
C GLY A 38 -20.63 10.99 -2.13
N TRP A 39 -19.43 10.85 -1.55
CA TRP A 39 -18.74 9.56 -1.42
C TRP A 39 -19.36 8.73 -0.30
N PHE A 40 -20.40 7.95 -0.62
CA PHE A 40 -21.06 7.06 0.34
C PHE A 40 -20.45 5.66 0.29
N TRP A 41 -19.81 5.25 1.39
CA TRP A 41 -19.16 3.94 1.52
C TRP A 41 -20.09 2.83 2.04
N TYR A 42 -21.35 3.15 2.36
CA TYR A 42 -22.36 2.21 2.88
C TYR A 42 -23.74 2.55 2.31
N GLU A 43 -23.91 2.44 1.00
CA GLU A 43 -25.26 2.28 0.45
C GLU A 43 -25.70 0.85 0.78
N GLU A 44 -26.74 0.71 1.61
CA GLU A 44 -27.37 -0.57 1.90
C GLU A 44 -27.96 -1.09 0.59
N ILE A 45 -27.31 -2.09 0.02
CA ILE A 45 -27.82 -2.85 -1.12
C ILE A 45 -29.20 -3.37 -0.69
N PRO A 46 -30.28 -3.14 -1.46
CA PRO A 46 -31.60 -3.65 -1.11
C PRO A 46 -31.53 -5.16 -0.86
N GLU A 47 -31.98 -5.61 0.31
CA GLU A 47 -32.03 -7.03 0.65
C GLU A 47 -32.87 -7.77 -0.43
N GLU A 48 -32.23 -8.74 -1.08
CA GLU A 48 -32.89 -9.68 -1.99
C GLU A 48 -33.98 -10.43 -1.22
N GLU A 49 -35.22 -10.35 -1.71
CA GLU A 49 -36.34 -11.15 -1.20
C GLU A 49 -36.03 -12.64 -1.40
N THR A 50 -35.66 -13.33 -0.32
CA THR A 50 -35.48 -14.79 -0.31
C THR A 50 -36.81 -15.50 -0.59
N PRO A 51 -36.90 -16.43 -1.56
CA PRO A 51 -38.11 -17.23 -1.79
C PRO A 51 -38.44 -18.13 -0.58
N PRO A 52 -39.73 -18.46 -0.33
CA PRO A 52 -40.17 -19.13 0.89
C PRO A 52 -39.73 -20.59 0.97
N GLU A 53 -39.17 -20.98 2.13
CA GLU A 53 -38.84 -22.36 2.48
C GLU A 53 -40.10 -23.21 2.79
N PRO A 54 -40.23 -24.45 2.23
CA PRO A 54 -41.17 -25.47 2.69
C PRO A 54 -40.64 -26.29 3.90
N PRO A 55 -41.51 -27.01 4.63
CA PRO A 55 -41.57 -26.98 6.10
C PRO A 55 -40.71 -28.02 6.86
N GLU A 56 -40.52 -27.67 8.14
CA GLU A 56 -39.85 -28.37 9.23
C GLU A 56 -40.13 -29.88 9.35
N GLN A 57 -39.05 -30.64 9.62
CA GLN A 57 -39.12 -31.95 10.28
C GLN A 57 -38.43 -31.89 11.65
N ALA A 58 -39.10 -32.52 12.62
CA ALA A 58 -38.89 -32.42 14.06
C ALA A 58 -37.74 -33.29 14.62
N THR A 59 -36.94 -32.67 15.53
CA THR A 59 -36.39 -33.15 16.84
C THR A 59 -35.61 -34.50 16.91
N PRO A 60 -34.86 -34.88 17.99
CA PRO A 60 -34.84 -34.37 19.37
C PRO A 60 -33.50 -34.39 20.19
N GLN A 61 -33.54 -33.73 21.37
CA GLN A 61 -32.88 -34.02 22.69
C GLN A 61 -31.33 -33.93 22.80
N SER A 62 -30.65 -33.56 23.90
CA SER A 62 -30.85 -33.00 25.27
C SER A 62 -29.40 -32.99 25.90
N PRO A 63 -29.17 -32.83 27.23
CA PRO A 63 -29.36 -31.71 28.17
C PRO A 63 -28.04 -31.35 28.92
N VAL A 64 -28.05 -30.38 29.85
CA VAL A 64 -27.51 -30.49 31.25
C VAL A 64 -27.62 -29.13 31.98
N GLU A 65 -28.57 -29.11 32.92
CA GLU A 65 -28.52 -28.65 34.32
C GLU A 65 -27.36 -27.78 34.90
N THR A 66 -27.81 -26.82 35.73
CA THR A 66 -27.36 -26.47 37.11
C THR A 66 -26.48 -25.23 37.41
N LEU A 67 -27.12 -24.33 38.19
CA LEU A 67 -26.71 -23.75 39.48
C LEU A 67 -25.59 -22.67 39.57
N SER A 68 -26.05 -21.50 40.05
CA SER A 68 -25.50 -20.73 41.19
C SER A 68 -24.17 -19.96 41.06
N THR A 69 -24.27 -18.65 41.31
CA THR A 69 -23.24 -17.67 41.74
C THR A 69 -22.44 -18.17 42.97
N PRO A 70 -21.16 -17.74 43.25
CA PRO A 70 -20.83 -16.32 43.54
C PRO A 70 -19.33 -15.83 43.45
N LYS A 71 -19.18 -14.50 43.63
CA LYS A 71 -18.09 -13.73 44.33
C LYS A 71 -16.71 -13.46 43.68
N LYS A 72 -16.57 -12.20 43.24
CA LYS A 72 -15.50 -11.20 43.49
C LYS A 72 -14.05 -11.69 43.70
N ALA A 73 -13.19 -11.38 42.72
CA ALA A 73 -11.76 -11.15 42.93
C ALA A 73 -11.35 -9.87 42.18
N GLN A 74 -10.68 -8.98 42.89
CA GLN A 74 -10.10 -7.72 42.44
C GLN A 74 -8.80 -8.00 41.68
N PRO A 75 -8.54 -7.35 40.54
CA PRO A 75 -7.17 -7.17 40.07
C PRO A 75 -6.63 -5.79 40.39
N GLU A 76 -5.40 -5.82 40.84
CA GLU A 76 -4.49 -4.78 41.26
C GLU A 76 -4.38 -3.57 40.32
N SER A 77 -4.06 -2.46 40.98
CA SER A 77 -3.78 -1.14 40.44
C SER A 77 -2.65 -1.12 39.41
N LYS A 78 -3.01 -0.79 38.17
CA LYS A 78 -2.09 -0.13 37.23
C LYS A 78 -1.94 1.34 37.63
N PRO A 79 -0.74 1.94 37.67
CA PRO A 79 -0.59 3.36 37.97
C PRO A 79 -1.33 4.19 36.92
N ALA A 80 -2.34 4.93 37.35
CA ALA A 80 -3.02 5.90 36.50
C ALA A 80 -2.08 7.09 36.22
N PRO A 81 -2.16 7.71 35.04
CA PRO A 81 -1.48 8.97 34.76
C PRO A 81 -1.84 10.01 35.83
N PRO A 82 -0.93 10.92 36.21
CA PRO A 82 -1.21 11.93 37.21
C PRO A 82 -2.47 12.71 36.81
N ALA A 83 -3.49 12.66 37.67
CA ALA A 83 -4.72 13.40 37.48
C ALA A 83 -4.38 14.89 37.37
N PRO A 84 -4.93 15.62 36.38
CA PRO A 84 -4.75 17.06 36.33
C PRO A 84 -5.36 17.65 37.60
N THR A 85 -4.55 18.40 38.34
CA THR A 85 -4.97 19.33 39.39
C THR A 85 -6.25 20.03 38.95
N GLY A 86 -7.30 19.98 39.77
CA GLY A 86 -8.67 20.42 39.48
C GLY A 86 -8.86 21.93 39.29
N GLN A 87 -8.04 22.55 38.45
CA GLN A 87 -8.27 23.88 37.91
C GLN A 87 -9.03 23.72 36.59
N ALA A 88 -10.14 24.44 36.46
CA ALA A 88 -10.85 24.51 35.18
C ALA A 88 -9.86 24.97 34.10
N PRO A 89 -9.86 24.33 32.90
CA PRO A 89 -8.94 24.72 31.84
C PRO A 89 -9.15 26.19 31.52
N ALA A 90 -8.04 26.92 31.32
CA ALA A 90 -8.12 28.32 30.97
C ALA A 90 -9.10 28.50 29.80
N PRO A 91 -10.06 29.43 29.88
CA PRO A 91 -11.07 29.60 28.86
C PRO A 91 -10.36 29.76 27.53
N MET A 92 -10.86 29.07 26.51
CA MET A 92 -10.32 29.16 25.16
C MET A 92 -8.90 28.58 25.02
N SER A 93 -8.42 27.73 25.92
CA SER A 93 -7.21 26.93 25.69
C SER A 93 -7.49 25.70 24.81
N ALA A 94 -6.46 25.04 24.28
CA ALA A 94 -6.64 23.79 23.52
C ALA A 94 -7.38 22.72 24.34
N GLU A 95 -7.07 22.61 25.63
CA GLU A 95 -7.77 21.71 26.56
C GLU A 95 -9.23 22.12 26.79
N TRP A 96 -9.50 23.42 26.90
CA TRP A 96 -10.87 23.94 26.97
C TRP A 96 -11.68 23.57 25.72
N PHE A 97 -11.11 23.70 24.52
CA PHE A 97 -11.79 23.29 23.29
C PHE A 97 -12.07 21.79 23.26
N ARG A 98 -11.07 20.95 23.60
CA ARG A 98 -11.24 19.48 23.66
C ARG A 98 -12.38 19.06 24.59
N GLN A 99 -12.54 19.73 25.73
CA GLN A 99 -13.53 19.39 26.73
C GLN A 99 -14.92 19.99 26.47
N ASN A 100 -15.01 21.17 25.85
CA ASN A 100 -16.27 21.92 25.76
C ASN A 100 -16.94 21.85 24.39
N ILE A 101 -16.21 21.62 23.28
CA ILE A 101 -16.81 21.58 21.94
C ILE A 101 -17.87 20.47 21.83
N SER A 102 -17.61 19.30 22.43
CA SER A 102 -18.56 18.19 22.47
C SER A 102 -19.82 18.57 23.26
N LYS A 103 -19.68 19.26 24.40
CA LYS A 103 -20.83 19.71 25.20
C LYS A 103 -21.73 20.68 24.44
N TYR A 104 -21.16 21.64 23.72
CA TYR A 104 -21.94 22.55 22.88
C TYR A 104 -22.66 21.82 21.74
N LYS A 105 -22.01 20.81 21.15
CA LYS A 105 -22.62 19.96 20.12
C LYS A 105 -23.79 19.15 20.69
N ASP A 106 -23.57 18.49 21.82
CA ASP A 106 -24.58 17.63 22.46
C ASP A 106 -25.79 18.47 22.91
N MET A 107 -25.58 19.66 23.47
CA MET A 107 -26.66 20.60 23.80
C MET A 107 -27.44 21.06 22.55
N ALA A 108 -26.76 21.30 21.43
CA ALA A 108 -27.41 21.67 20.17
C ALA A 108 -28.19 20.50 19.55
N TRP A 109 -27.75 19.25 19.76
CA TRP A 109 -28.44 18.04 19.30
C TRP A 109 -29.66 17.69 20.15
N GLU A 110 -29.53 17.75 21.47
CA GLU A 110 -30.62 17.43 22.39
C GLU A 110 -31.70 18.51 22.36
N ASN A 111 -31.32 19.79 22.24
CA ASN A 111 -32.22 20.93 22.25
C ASN A 111 -31.84 21.94 21.14
N PRO A 112 -32.35 21.76 19.91
CA PRO A 112 -31.98 22.57 18.75
C PRO A 112 -32.66 23.96 18.76
N THR A 113 -32.28 24.83 19.70
CA THR A 113 -32.69 26.23 19.69
C THR A 113 -31.71 27.10 18.88
N PRO A 114 -32.13 28.27 18.35
CA PRO A 114 -31.23 29.20 17.66
C PRO A 114 -30.00 29.59 18.48
N GLU A 115 -30.14 29.71 19.80
CA GLU A 115 -29.06 30.05 20.74
C GLU A 115 -28.05 28.89 20.87
N ASN A 116 -28.52 27.65 21.03
CA ASN A 116 -27.64 26.49 21.19
C ASN A 116 -26.87 26.19 19.90
N ILE A 117 -27.55 26.27 18.75
CA ILE A 117 -26.93 26.06 17.45
C ILE A 117 -25.91 27.16 17.17
N SER A 118 -26.24 28.43 17.41
CA SER A 118 -25.30 29.54 17.20
C SER A 118 -24.09 29.43 18.13
N ALA A 119 -24.28 29.09 19.41
CA ALA A 119 -23.18 28.86 20.36
C ALA A 119 -22.20 27.77 19.88
N PHE A 120 -22.73 26.64 19.41
CA PHE A 120 -21.90 25.57 18.83
C PHE A 120 -21.13 26.06 17.59
N LEU A 121 -21.81 26.71 16.64
CA LEU A 121 -21.18 27.21 15.42
C LEU A 121 -20.09 28.25 15.71
N TYR A 122 -20.27 29.12 16.70
CA TYR A 122 -19.22 30.06 17.13
C TYR A 122 -17.99 29.34 17.68
N VAL A 123 -18.18 28.35 18.55
CA VAL A 123 -17.08 27.54 19.10
C VAL A 123 -16.36 26.77 17.98
N GLN A 124 -17.11 26.17 17.06
CA GLN A 124 -16.55 25.45 15.91
C GLN A 124 -15.74 26.39 15.00
N LYS A 125 -16.28 27.55 14.63
CA LYS A 125 -15.59 28.57 13.82
C LYS A 125 -14.26 28.97 14.46
N MET A 126 -14.23 29.10 15.77
CA MET A 126 -13.03 29.50 16.49
C MET A 126 -11.95 28.42 16.53
N ALA A 127 -12.37 27.15 16.63
CA ALA A 127 -11.45 26.02 16.50
C ALA A 127 -10.86 25.94 15.07
N LEU A 128 -11.67 26.20 14.05
CA LEU A 128 -11.21 26.27 12.65
C LEU A 128 -10.22 27.42 12.44
N ASN A 129 -10.52 28.62 12.94
CA ASN A 129 -9.61 29.77 12.83
C ASN A 129 -8.24 29.49 13.45
N ARG A 130 -8.17 28.77 14.57
CA ARG A 130 -6.90 28.38 15.18
C ARG A 130 -6.17 27.28 14.43
N SER A 131 -6.92 26.36 13.84
CA SER A 131 -6.36 25.33 12.97
C SER A 131 -5.72 25.97 11.73
N ALA A 132 -6.38 26.99 11.16
CA ALA A 132 -5.83 27.79 10.07
C ALA A 132 -4.56 28.53 10.49
N GLN A 133 -4.56 29.19 11.65
CA GLN A 133 -3.37 29.85 12.20
C GLN A 133 -2.22 28.86 12.44
N PHE A 134 -2.51 27.68 12.98
CA PHE A 134 -1.51 26.63 13.16
C PHE A 134 -0.94 26.17 11.82
N ALA A 135 -1.78 25.95 10.81
CA ALA A 135 -1.35 25.54 9.47
C ALA A 135 -0.48 26.62 8.80
N GLU A 136 -0.82 27.90 8.96
CA GLU A 136 -0.02 29.02 8.45
C GLU A 136 1.36 29.07 9.09
N VAL A 137 1.43 29.01 10.42
CA VAL A 137 2.71 28.99 11.14
C VAL A 137 3.50 27.72 10.81
N TRP A 138 2.84 26.57 10.69
CA TRP A 138 3.46 25.32 10.25
C TRP A 138 4.12 25.49 8.88
N GLN A 139 3.40 26.04 7.90
CA GLN A 139 3.94 26.30 6.56
C GLN A 139 5.11 27.27 6.60
N GLN A 140 5.03 28.34 7.41
CA GLN A 140 6.15 29.27 7.59
C GLN A 140 7.37 28.59 8.21
N VAL A 141 7.18 27.77 9.25
CA VAL A 141 8.27 27.03 9.91
C VAL A 141 8.90 26.01 8.95
N VAL A 142 8.09 25.24 8.22
CA VAL A 142 8.59 24.31 7.21
C VAL A 142 9.34 25.04 6.09
N ALA A 143 8.85 26.19 5.62
CA ALA A 143 9.49 26.96 4.55
C ALA A 143 10.76 27.70 4.99
N THR A 144 10.92 28.01 6.29
CA THR A 144 12.06 28.78 6.82
C THR A 144 13.10 27.94 7.51
N ASP A 145 12.78 26.70 7.92
CA ASP A 145 13.74 25.74 8.45
C ASP A 145 14.17 24.76 7.33
N PRO A 146 15.41 24.89 6.81
CA PRO A 146 15.92 24.00 5.76
C PRO A 146 15.96 22.52 6.14
N MET A 147 15.87 22.18 7.43
CA MET A 147 15.82 20.79 7.89
C MET A 147 14.41 20.20 7.80
N LEU A 148 13.38 21.04 7.86
CA LEU A 148 11.97 20.66 7.79
C LEU A 148 11.42 20.75 6.35
N ASP A 149 12.05 21.56 5.49
CA ASP A 149 11.74 21.62 4.07
C ASP A 149 12.23 20.37 3.34
N ALA A 150 11.30 19.52 2.91
CA ALA A 150 11.60 18.34 2.08
C ALA A 150 12.32 18.69 0.76
N ASN A 151 12.11 19.90 0.22
CA ASN A 151 12.84 20.37 -0.96
C ASN A 151 14.27 20.81 -0.64
N SER A 152 14.58 21.17 0.60
CA SER A 152 15.95 21.45 1.04
C SER A 152 16.71 20.15 1.32
N THR A 153 16.05 19.15 1.93
CA THR A 153 16.68 17.85 2.23
C THR A 153 16.93 17.01 0.98
N ALA A 154 16.11 17.15 -0.06
CA ALA A 154 16.34 16.52 -1.36
C ALA A 154 15.80 17.39 -2.50
N PRO A 155 16.49 18.50 -2.85
CA PRO A 155 16.01 19.35 -3.92
C PRO A 155 15.92 18.52 -5.19
N THR A 156 14.74 18.40 -5.78
CA THR A 156 14.57 17.60 -7.00
C THR A 156 15.26 18.22 -8.22
N THR A 157 15.72 19.47 -8.06
CA THR A 157 16.22 20.36 -9.11
C THR A 157 17.67 20.82 -8.90
N THR A 158 18.34 20.49 -7.79
CA THR A 158 19.75 20.89 -7.60
C THR A 158 20.70 19.92 -8.31
N SER A 159 21.82 20.46 -8.82
CA SER A 159 22.82 19.69 -9.56
C SER A 159 23.31 18.42 -8.83
N PRO A 160 23.58 18.44 -7.50
CA PRO A 160 24.07 17.24 -6.79
C PRO A 160 23.05 16.10 -6.69
N THR A 161 21.77 16.38 -6.44
CA THR A 161 20.73 15.34 -6.32
C THR A 161 20.37 14.76 -7.69
N LEU A 162 20.38 15.58 -8.74
CA LEU A 162 20.24 15.12 -10.12
C LEU A 162 21.41 14.23 -10.52
N ARG A 163 22.64 14.60 -10.14
CA ARG A 163 23.84 13.77 -10.33
C ARG A 163 23.73 12.45 -9.58
N LEU A 164 23.36 12.47 -8.30
CA LEU A 164 23.19 11.24 -7.51
C LEU A 164 22.10 10.34 -8.11
N ARG A 165 20.95 10.89 -8.52
CA ARG A 165 19.90 10.12 -9.21
C ARG A 165 20.38 9.53 -10.53
N ALA A 166 21.16 10.29 -11.30
CA ALA A 166 21.76 9.81 -12.55
C ALA A 166 22.79 8.69 -12.27
N GLU A 167 23.60 8.83 -11.23
CA GLU A 167 24.56 7.84 -10.76
C GLU A 167 23.85 6.56 -10.29
N THR A 168 22.79 6.66 -9.46
CA THR A 168 21.98 5.50 -9.05
C THR A 168 21.30 4.83 -10.25
N LYS A 169 20.72 5.62 -11.17
CA LYS A 169 20.08 5.07 -12.38
C LYS A 169 21.11 4.36 -13.27
N LYS A 170 22.31 4.92 -13.38
CA LYS A 170 23.41 4.30 -14.12
C LYS A 170 23.87 3.01 -13.43
N ALA A 171 24.13 3.05 -12.12
CA ALA A 171 24.53 1.89 -11.34
C ALA A 171 23.51 0.75 -11.46
N ARG A 172 22.22 1.08 -11.35
CA ARG A 172 21.12 0.13 -11.56
C ARG A 172 21.14 -0.49 -12.96
N LYS A 173 21.29 0.34 -14.01
CA LYS A 173 21.36 -0.15 -15.39
C LYS A 173 22.57 -1.05 -15.61
N ASP A 174 23.74 -0.64 -15.11
CA ASP A 174 25.00 -1.39 -15.25
C ASP A 174 24.88 -2.74 -14.51
N LEU A 175 24.29 -2.75 -13.32
CA LEU A 175 24.04 -3.95 -12.54
C LEU A 175 23.07 -4.92 -13.25
N LEU A 176 21.92 -4.43 -13.73
CA LEU A 176 20.97 -5.24 -14.51
C LEU A 176 21.59 -5.82 -15.78
N THR A 177 22.47 -5.06 -16.44
CA THR A 177 23.20 -5.52 -17.63
C THR A 177 24.27 -6.56 -17.28
N ARG A 178 24.90 -6.45 -16.11
CA ARG A 178 25.90 -7.41 -15.61
C ARG A 178 25.29 -8.76 -15.27
N ILE A 179 24.14 -8.78 -14.61
CA ILE A 179 23.53 -10.02 -14.11
C ILE A 179 22.84 -10.86 -15.20
N LYS A 180 22.75 -10.37 -16.44
CA LYS A 180 22.10 -11.10 -17.56
C LYS A 180 22.68 -12.50 -17.82
N GLU A 181 23.94 -12.75 -17.42
CA GLU A 181 24.60 -14.05 -17.57
C GLU A 181 24.24 -15.04 -16.46
N GLN A 182 23.65 -14.53 -15.36
CA GLN A 182 23.27 -15.30 -14.17
C GLN A 182 21.75 -15.45 -14.02
N VAL A 183 21.00 -14.56 -14.67
CA VAL A 183 19.57 -14.38 -14.51
C VAL A 183 18.88 -14.33 -15.86
N GLY A 184 17.83 -15.14 -16.00
CA GLY A 184 16.83 -15.04 -17.07
C GLY A 184 15.43 -14.78 -16.50
N LEU A 185 14.47 -14.47 -17.37
CA LEU A 185 13.07 -14.31 -17.00
C LEU A 185 12.22 -15.40 -17.65
N ILE A 186 11.28 -15.93 -16.88
CA ILE A 186 10.21 -16.79 -17.39
C ILE A 186 8.91 -15.99 -17.26
N TYR A 187 8.23 -15.80 -18.38
CA TYR A 187 7.03 -14.98 -18.46
C TYR A 187 5.84 -15.81 -18.94
N PHE A 188 4.88 -16.06 -18.05
CA PHE A 188 3.63 -16.77 -18.34
C PHE A 188 2.55 -15.80 -18.77
N PHE A 189 1.87 -16.12 -19.88
CA PHE A 189 0.89 -15.24 -20.47
C PHE A 189 -0.25 -16.00 -21.17
N ASN A 190 -1.32 -15.27 -21.44
CA ASN A 190 -2.46 -15.69 -22.26
C ASN A 190 -2.82 -14.59 -23.27
N GLY A 191 -3.87 -14.77 -24.06
CA GLY A 191 -4.34 -13.79 -25.05
C GLY A 191 -4.96 -12.50 -24.49
N SER A 192 -5.02 -12.32 -23.15
CA SER A 192 -5.61 -11.11 -22.56
C SER A 192 -4.81 -9.85 -22.87
N GLN A 193 -5.48 -8.68 -22.83
CA GLN A 193 -4.79 -7.40 -23.06
C GLN A 193 -3.73 -7.10 -21.99
N TYR A 194 -3.97 -7.46 -20.73
CA TYR A 194 -2.99 -7.30 -19.66
C TYR A 194 -1.69 -8.08 -19.92
N SER A 195 -1.83 -9.30 -20.45
CA SER A 195 -0.69 -10.12 -20.87
C SER A 195 0.07 -9.47 -22.03
N GLN A 196 -0.63 -8.95 -23.04
CA GLN A 196 0.02 -8.29 -24.18
C GLN A 196 0.77 -7.01 -23.77
N GLU A 197 0.18 -6.18 -22.91
CA GLU A 197 0.83 -4.96 -22.39
C GLU A 197 2.02 -5.27 -21.49
N GLN A 198 1.91 -6.31 -20.66
CA GLN A 198 3.02 -6.78 -19.85
C GLN A 198 4.17 -7.32 -20.72
N ALA A 199 3.87 -8.03 -21.82
CA ALA A 199 4.87 -8.53 -22.75
C ALA A 199 5.70 -7.39 -23.37
N ARG A 200 5.08 -6.25 -23.74
CA ARG A 200 5.80 -5.04 -24.19
C ARG A 200 6.76 -4.52 -23.13
N THR A 201 6.35 -4.56 -21.87
CA THR A 201 7.19 -4.12 -20.74
C THR A 201 8.39 -5.05 -20.53
N ILE A 202 8.18 -6.36 -20.61
CA ILE A 202 9.25 -7.36 -20.49
C ILE A 202 10.21 -7.30 -21.70
N ASP A 203 9.70 -7.11 -22.91
CA ASP A 203 10.51 -6.92 -24.11
C ASP A 203 11.41 -5.68 -24.01
N ASN A 204 10.91 -4.59 -23.41
CA ASN A 204 11.74 -3.43 -23.10
C ASN A 204 12.88 -3.76 -22.12
N ILE A 205 12.64 -4.58 -21.09
CA ILE A 205 13.67 -5.02 -20.14
C ILE A 205 14.71 -5.87 -20.89
N GLN A 206 14.27 -6.81 -21.72
CA GLN A 206 15.15 -7.64 -22.56
C GLN A 206 16.04 -6.78 -23.46
N LYS A 207 15.46 -5.81 -24.19
CA LYS A 207 16.20 -4.93 -25.10
C LYS A 207 17.16 -3.98 -24.38
N LEU A 208 16.79 -3.49 -23.19
CA LEU A 208 17.61 -2.54 -22.43
C LEU A 208 18.80 -3.18 -21.72
N TYR A 209 18.63 -4.39 -21.19
CA TYR A 209 19.61 -5.04 -20.32
C TYR A 209 20.21 -6.33 -20.89
N GLY A 210 19.59 -6.90 -21.93
CA GLY A 210 20.03 -8.14 -22.56
C GLY A 210 19.70 -9.40 -21.75
N ILE A 211 18.80 -9.30 -20.76
CA ILE A 211 18.32 -10.44 -19.97
C ILE A 211 17.47 -11.33 -20.87
N GLU A 212 17.80 -12.63 -20.94
CA GLU A 212 17.03 -13.58 -21.73
C GLU A 212 15.62 -13.78 -21.15
N VAL A 213 14.64 -13.87 -22.04
CA VAL A 213 13.24 -14.07 -21.67
C VAL A 213 12.72 -15.31 -22.38
N LEU A 214 12.15 -16.23 -21.62
CA LEU A 214 11.34 -17.35 -22.09
C LEU A 214 9.86 -17.01 -21.85
N ALA A 215 9.12 -16.75 -22.92
CA ALA A 215 7.67 -16.54 -22.83
C ALA A 215 6.94 -17.88 -22.96
N VAL A 216 6.04 -18.17 -22.02
CA VAL A 216 5.27 -19.43 -21.95
C VAL A 216 3.79 -19.10 -22.10
N SER A 217 3.19 -19.60 -23.18
CA SER A 217 1.77 -19.42 -23.47
C SER A 217 0.93 -20.47 -22.76
N THR A 218 0.03 -20.05 -21.86
CA THR A 218 -0.84 -20.96 -21.11
C THR A 218 -2.11 -21.37 -21.87
N ASP A 219 -2.51 -20.61 -22.89
CA ASP A 219 -3.74 -20.82 -23.66
C ASP A 219 -3.49 -21.12 -25.14
N GLY A 220 -2.22 -21.23 -25.55
CA GLY A 220 -1.84 -21.45 -26.95
C GLY A 220 -1.78 -20.17 -27.79
N THR A 221 -2.07 -19.00 -27.20
CA THR A 221 -1.95 -17.72 -27.90
C THR A 221 -0.48 -17.42 -28.24
N ARG A 222 -0.24 -16.89 -29.44
CA ARG A 222 1.07 -16.38 -29.84
C ARG A 222 1.12 -14.87 -29.64
N LEU A 223 2.23 -14.39 -29.10
CA LEU A 223 2.52 -12.96 -29.12
C LEU A 223 2.81 -12.52 -30.56
N PRO A 224 2.53 -11.26 -30.93
CA PRO A 224 2.98 -10.70 -32.19
C PRO A 224 4.50 -10.85 -32.32
N ASP A 225 5.00 -11.13 -33.53
CA ASP A 225 6.43 -11.37 -33.81
C ASP A 225 7.36 -10.19 -33.39
N ASP A 226 6.78 -9.01 -33.13
CA ASP A 226 7.48 -7.80 -32.71
C ASP A 226 7.98 -7.83 -31.24
N PHE A 227 7.49 -8.77 -30.42
CA PHE A 227 7.81 -8.86 -28.98
C PHE A 227 8.22 -10.27 -28.58
N LEU A 228 9.33 -10.41 -27.83
CA LEU A 228 9.79 -11.66 -27.21
C LEU A 228 9.97 -12.83 -28.21
N ALA A 229 11.16 -12.94 -28.79
CA ALA A 229 11.45 -13.92 -29.85
C ALA A 229 11.33 -15.41 -29.45
N LYS A 230 11.45 -15.76 -28.16
CA LYS A 230 11.38 -17.14 -27.65
C LYS A 230 10.04 -17.37 -26.95
N VAL A 231 9.04 -17.84 -27.71
CA VAL A 231 7.73 -18.26 -27.20
C VAL A 231 7.62 -19.78 -27.25
N VAL A 232 7.23 -20.39 -26.13
CA VAL A 232 6.94 -21.82 -26.02
C VAL A 232 5.52 -22.04 -25.49
N MET A 233 4.95 -23.21 -25.78
CA MET A 233 3.67 -23.62 -25.20
C MET A 233 3.86 -24.19 -23.79
N ASP A 234 2.88 -23.99 -22.94
CA ASP A 234 2.85 -24.62 -21.62
C ASP A 234 2.57 -26.13 -21.75
N GLU A 235 3.56 -26.94 -21.39
CA GLU A 235 3.51 -28.40 -21.29
C GLU A 235 3.45 -28.88 -19.83
N GLY A 236 3.20 -27.96 -18.89
CA GLY A 236 3.14 -28.23 -17.45
C GLY A 236 4.10 -27.38 -16.61
N GLN A 237 4.84 -26.47 -17.24
CA GLN A 237 5.73 -25.54 -16.54
C GLN A 237 4.94 -24.67 -15.56
N SER A 238 3.74 -24.20 -15.95
CA SER A 238 2.89 -23.36 -15.10
C SER A 238 2.48 -24.08 -13.81
N LYS A 239 2.14 -25.37 -13.92
CA LYS A 239 1.73 -26.22 -12.80
C LYS A 239 2.87 -26.47 -11.83
N VAL A 240 4.08 -26.75 -12.34
CA VAL A 240 5.28 -26.96 -11.52
C VAL A 240 5.68 -25.69 -10.77
N MET A 241 5.60 -24.52 -11.43
CA MET A 241 5.91 -23.22 -10.83
C MET A 241 4.77 -22.62 -10.00
N GLY A 242 3.64 -23.31 -9.89
CA GLY A 242 2.50 -22.87 -9.09
C GLY A 242 1.80 -21.62 -9.65
N VAL A 243 1.86 -21.41 -10.97
CA VAL A 243 1.20 -20.28 -11.65
C VAL A 243 -0.30 -20.51 -11.65
N ARG A 244 -1.04 -19.65 -10.93
CA ARG A 244 -2.51 -19.71 -10.85
C ARG A 244 -3.21 -18.67 -11.71
N GLN A 245 -2.51 -17.57 -11.99
CA GLN A 245 -3.03 -16.42 -12.72
C GLN A 245 -1.92 -15.87 -13.61
N VAL A 246 -2.31 -15.32 -14.76
CA VAL A 246 -1.41 -14.66 -15.72
C VAL A 246 -1.89 -13.23 -15.96
N PRO A 247 -1.01 -12.27 -16.32
CA PRO A 247 0.43 -12.44 -16.55
C PRO A 247 1.22 -12.77 -15.28
N ALA A 248 2.22 -13.66 -15.35
CA ALA A 248 3.10 -13.95 -14.22
C ALA A 248 4.55 -14.01 -14.67
N THR A 249 5.46 -13.43 -13.89
CA THR A 249 6.88 -13.34 -14.20
C THR A 249 7.72 -13.92 -13.07
N PHE A 250 8.70 -14.72 -13.46
CA PHE A 250 9.67 -15.37 -12.57
C PHE A 250 11.07 -15.00 -13.02
N VAL A 251 11.97 -14.90 -12.05
CA VAL A 251 13.41 -14.92 -12.28
C VAL A 251 13.86 -16.38 -12.28
N ALA A 252 14.66 -16.74 -13.27
CA ALA A 252 15.33 -18.03 -13.37
C ALA A 252 16.84 -17.83 -13.21
N PHE A 253 17.48 -18.69 -12.44
CA PHE A 253 18.91 -18.66 -12.16
C PHE A 253 19.64 -19.82 -12.82
N ASN A 254 20.96 -19.71 -12.97
CA ASN A 254 21.79 -20.75 -13.60
C ASN A 254 21.80 -22.11 -12.85
N ASP A 255 21.43 -22.13 -11.58
CA ASP A 255 21.27 -23.34 -10.77
C ASP A 255 19.91 -24.04 -11.00
N ASN A 256 19.15 -23.60 -12.01
CA ASN A 256 17.79 -24.03 -12.34
C ASN A 256 16.74 -23.72 -11.25
N THR A 257 17.06 -22.86 -10.29
CA THR A 257 16.05 -22.36 -9.35
C THR A 257 15.28 -21.21 -9.97
N THR A 258 14.00 -21.11 -9.60
CA THR A 258 13.12 -20.03 -10.06
C THR A 258 12.43 -19.37 -8.89
N LYS A 259 12.25 -18.05 -8.96
CA LYS A 259 11.57 -17.26 -7.92
C LYS A 259 10.56 -16.32 -8.56
N PRO A 260 9.32 -16.24 -8.04
CA PRO A 260 8.32 -15.31 -8.57
C PRO A 260 8.73 -13.88 -8.29
N ILE A 261 8.64 -13.02 -9.30
CA ILE A 261 8.82 -11.56 -9.15
C ILE A 261 7.51 -10.79 -9.40
N GLY A 262 6.45 -11.45 -9.85
CA GLY A 262 5.15 -10.80 -9.93
C GLY A 262 4.09 -11.67 -10.57
N VAL A 263 2.90 -11.66 -9.98
CA VAL A 263 1.66 -12.14 -10.59
C VAL A 263 0.77 -10.92 -10.80
N GLY A 264 0.36 -10.67 -12.03
CA GLY A 264 -0.30 -9.45 -12.48
C GLY A 264 0.61 -8.52 -13.30
N MET A 265 0.07 -7.36 -13.66
CA MET A 265 0.75 -6.37 -14.47
C MET A 265 1.54 -5.40 -13.57
N PHE A 266 2.81 -5.17 -13.90
CA PHE A 266 3.70 -4.31 -13.15
C PHE A 266 4.48 -3.38 -14.09
N ALA A 267 4.68 -2.15 -13.63
CA ALA A 267 5.52 -1.18 -14.33
C ALA A 267 6.98 -1.65 -14.37
N ARG A 268 7.71 -1.27 -15.43
CA ARG A 268 9.12 -1.63 -15.62
C ARG A 268 10.01 -1.36 -14.38
N PRO A 269 9.96 -0.17 -13.72
CA PRO A 269 10.84 0.09 -12.58
C PRO A 269 10.63 -0.90 -11.43
N LEU A 270 9.37 -1.28 -11.17
CA LEU A 270 9.05 -2.25 -10.13
C LEU A 270 9.54 -3.67 -10.47
N LEU A 271 9.47 -4.07 -11.75
CA LEU A 271 10.05 -5.34 -12.19
C LEU A 271 11.57 -5.35 -12.06
N GLU A 272 12.23 -4.26 -12.47
CA GLU A 272 13.67 -4.08 -12.27
C GLU A 272 14.05 -4.19 -10.78
N ASP A 273 13.28 -3.58 -9.86
CA ASP A 273 13.54 -3.66 -8.42
C ASP A 273 13.44 -5.10 -7.92
N ARG A 274 12.37 -5.80 -8.32
CA ARG A 274 12.15 -7.17 -7.87
C ARG A 274 13.15 -8.14 -8.48
N ILE A 275 13.61 -7.92 -9.71
CA ILE A 275 14.72 -8.69 -10.30
C ILE A 275 15.97 -8.52 -9.43
N LEU A 276 16.36 -7.30 -9.10
CA LEU A 276 17.55 -7.03 -8.28
C LEU A 276 17.41 -7.59 -6.86
N LEU A 277 16.25 -7.40 -6.22
CA LEU A 277 15.98 -7.91 -4.88
C LEU A 277 16.05 -9.43 -4.83
N VAL A 278 15.35 -10.12 -5.74
CA VAL A 278 15.35 -11.58 -5.78
C VAL A 278 16.74 -12.13 -6.15
N SER A 279 17.50 -11.41 -6.97
CA SER A 279 18.89 -11.75 -7.30
C SER A 279 19.82 -11.58 -6.09
N GLN A 280 19.64 -10.54 -5.28
CA GLN A 280 20.38 -10.33 -4.04
C GLN A 280 20.03 -11.43 -3.01
N MET A 281 18.73 -11.73 -2.83
CA MET A 281 18.29 -12.80 -1.93
C MET A 281 18.80 -14.19 -2.33
N HIS A 282 19.05 -14.42 -3.62
CA HIS A 282 19.62 -15.65 -4.14
C HIS A 282 21.16 -15.68 -4.05
N GLY A 283 21.81 -14.52 -3.86
CA GLY A 283 23.27 -14.39 -3.79
C GLY A 283 23.94 -14.13 -5.14
N ALA A 284 23.18 -13.80 -6.19
CA ALA A 284 23.73 -13.40 -7.50
C ALA A 284 24.31 -11.97 -7.49
N ILE A 285 23.96 -11.17 -6.48
CA ILE A 285 24.40 -9.79 -6.29
C ILE A 285 24.76 -9.61 -4.81
N SER A 286 25.81 -8.84 -4.51
CA SER A 286 26.14 -8.50 -3.11
C SER A 286 25.19 -7.46 -2.52
N ASP A 287 25.10 -7.40 -1.19
CA ASP A 287 24.30 -6.38 -0.48
C ASP A 287 24.76 -4.96 -0.85
N GLU A 288 26.07 -4.75 -0.99
CA GLU A 288 26.66 -3.46 -1.37
C GLU A 288 26.24 -3.04 -2.79
N GLU A 289 26.28 -3.97 -3.75
CA GLU A 289 25.84 -3.71 -5.12
C GLU A 289 24.33 -3.42 -5.19
N TYR A 290 23.53 -4.16 -4.42
CA TYR A 290 22.10 -3.93 -4.32
C TYR A 290 21.80 -2.54 -3.73
N LEU A 291 22.40 -2.18 -2.59
CA LEU A 291 22.24 -0.86 -1.98
C LEU A 291 22.75 0.26 -2.90
N ALA A 292 23.80 0.03 -3.68
CA ALA A 292 24.28 0.98 -4.68
C ALA A 292 23.25 1.30 -5.77
N SER A 293 22.36 0.36 -6.07
CA SER A 293 21.25 0.53 -7.02
C SER A 293 20.01 1.20 -6.41
N GLN A 294 19.95 1.36 -5.08
CA GLN A 294 18.79 1.88 -4.34
C GLN A 294 19.03 3.32 -3.87
N PHE A 295 18.11 4.23 -4.23
CA PHE A 295 18.26 5.65 -3.90
C PHE A 295 17.86 6.01 -2.47
N GLN A 296 16.79 5.39 -1.94
CA GLN A 296 16.21 5.74 -0.63
C GLN A 296 17.01 5.12 0.53
N LEU A 297 17.42 3.86 0.40
CA LEU A 297 18.09 3.12 1.48
C LEU A 297 19.47 3.69 1.84
N LYS A 298 20.26 4.10 0.84
CA LYS A 298 21.54 4.80 1.09
C LYS A 298 21.38 6.01 2.00
N ARG A 299 20.30 6.78 1.81
CA ARG A 299 20.05 8.00 2.60
C ARG A 299 19.66 7.70 4.04
N GLU A 300 18.82 6.68 4.25
CA GLU A 300 18.39 6.30 5.59
C GLU A 300 19.55 5.71 6.39
N GLU A 301 20.40 4.89 5.77
CA GLU A 301 21.62 4.39 6.41
C GLU A 301 22.60 5.53 6.72
N ASP A 302 22.83 6.46 5.80
CA ASP A 302 23.70 7.63 6.05
C ASP A 302 23.17 8.47 7.23
N LEU A 303 21.85 8.65 7.32
CA LEU A 303 21.22 9.37 8.43
C LEU A 303 21.29 8.58 9.76
N ILE A 304 21.01 7.28 9.73
CA ILE A 304 21.06 6.42 10.92
C ILE A 304 22.50 6.30 11.41
N ALA A 305 23.48 6.12 10.53
CA ALA A 305 24.90 6.05 10.85
C ALA A 305 25.42 7.37 11.45
N ALA A 306 24.88 8.52 11.01
CA ALA A 306 25.20 9.81 11.61
C ALA A 306 24.57 9.99 13.01
N VAL A 307 23.37 9.47 13.25
CA VAL A 307 22.59 9.74 14.47
C VAL A 307 22.81 8.69 15.58
N ALA A 308 22.94 7.41 15.21
CA ALA A 308 23.04 6.28 16.15
C ALA A 308 24.23 6.34 17.13
N PRO A 309 25.49 6.65 16.73
CA PRO A 309 26.62 6.66 17.66
C PRO A 309 26.52 7.77 18.71
N VAL A 310 25.92 8.91 18.36
CA VAL A 310 25.72 10.03 19.30
C VAL A 310 24.60 9.70 20.30
N ALA A 311 23.49 9.14 19.83
CA ALA A 311 22.39 8.69 20.67
C ALA A 311 22.82 7.64 21.72
N MET A 312 23.71 6.71 21.33
CA MET A 312 24.25 5.67 22.22
C MET A 312 25.24 6.23 23.25
N SER A 313 26.04 7.25 22.89
CA SER A 313 26.98 7.91 23.80
C SER A 313 26.31 8.79 24.87
N GLU A 314 25.18 9.43 24.54
CA GLU A 314 24.45 10.28 25.48
C GLU A 314 23.54 9.51 26.45
N SER A 315 23.15 8.27 26.12
CA SER A 315 22.44 7.39 27.07
C SER A 315 23.33 6.90 28.22
N GLU A 316 24.65 6.91 28.06
CA GLU A 316 25.60 6.51 29.12
C GLU A 316 25.97 7.66 30.07
N THR A 317 25.67 8.92 29.72
CA THR A 317 26.14 10.10 30.47
C THR A 317 25.07 10.82 31.30
N ASN A 318 23.78 10.51 31.09
CA ASN A 318 22.68 11.11 31.84
C ASN A 318 21.96 10.09 32.73
N ASP A 319 22.48 9.92 33.95
CA ASP A 319 21.76 9.32 35.08
C ASP A 319 20.61 10.23 35.53
N VAL A 320 19.52 10.30 34.76
CA VAL A 320 18.16 10.57 35.29
C VAL A 320 17.15 9.83 34.42
N GLN A 321 16.79 8.61 34.82
CA GLN A 321 15.54 7.90 34.49
C GLN A 321 14.93 8.18 33.10
N ASN A 322 15.63 7.85 32.01
CA ASN A 322 15.00 7.71 30.70
C ASN A 322 14.67 6.24 30.47
N THR A 323 13.55 5.76 31.01
CA THR A 323 13.08 4.37 30.81
C THR A 323 12.42 4.16 29.44
N ASP A 324 12.17 5.23 28.68
CA ASP A 324 11.29 5.18 27.51
C ASP A 324 12.01 5.58 26.20
N GLY A 325 13.32 5.82 26.23
CA GLY A 325 14.12 6.14 25.04
C GLY A 325 13.72 7.45 24.34
N PHE A 326 12.95 8.32 25.01
CA PHE A 326 12.45 9.56 24.43
C PHE A 326 13.54 10.63 24.47
N ILE A 327 13.90 11.17 23.31
CA ILE A 327 14.83 12.31 23.17
C ILE A 327 13.99 13.58 23.01
N PRO A 328 14.11 14.56 23.93
CA PRO A 328 13.37 15.82 23.82
C PRO A 328 13.66 16.55 22.49
N PRO A 329 12.65 17.15 21.82
CA PRO A 329 12.81 17.72 20.48
C PRO A 329 13.95 18.75 20.33
N LYS A 330 14.18 19.59 21.35
CA LYS A 330 15.28 20.57 21.33
C LYS A 330 16.66 19.91 21.34
N GLN A 331 16.79 18.76 22.00
CA GLN A 331 18.02 17.98 22.08
C GLN A 331 18.26 17.21 20.78
N LEU A 332 17.21 16.57 20.24
CA LEU A 332 17.25 15.89 18.94
C LEU A 332 17.67 16.85 17.82
N LEU A 333 17.09 18.05 17.76
CA LEU A 333 17.42 19.07 16.77
C LEU A 333 18.85 19.61 16.89
N ARG A 334 19.42 19.63 18.10
CA ARG A 334 20.80 20.06 18.33
C ARG A 334 21.79 19.02 17.76
N ILE A 335 21.52 17.75 18.01
CA ILE A 335 22.32 16.62 17.53
C ILE A 335 22.32 16.60 16.00
N ILE A 336 21.13 16.65 15.38
CA ILE A 336 21.00 16.63 13.91
C ILE A 336 21.78 17.80 13.28
N LYS A 337 21.67 19.03 13.81
CA LYS A 337 22.37 20.20 13.27
C LYS A 337 23.90 20.12 13.38
N GLN A 338 24.44 19.46 14.42
CA GLN A 338 25.88 19.33 14.62
C GLN A 338 26.53 18.32 13.66
N GLU A 339 25.81 17.26 13.28
CA GLU A 339 26.33 16.27 12.32
C GLU A 339 26.13 16.68 10.86
N THR A 340 25.04 17.35 10.51
CA THR A 340 24.81 17.82 9.12
C THR A 340 25.67 19.03 8.72
N SER A 341 26.47 19.59 9.64
CA SER A 341 27.36 20.74 9.38
C SER A 341 28.85 20.37 9.26
N LYS A 342 29.18 19.07 9.42
CA LYS A 342 30.46 18.49 9.00
C LYS A 342 30.34 18.02 7.56
#